data_AF-A0A1V5IHP6-F1
#
_entry.id   AF-A0A1V5IHP6-F1
#
_cell.length_a   1.000
_cell.length_b   1.000
_cell.length_c   1.000
_cell.angle_alpha   90.00
_cell.angle_beta   90.00
_cell.angle_gamma   90.00
#
_symmetry.space_group_name_H-M   'P 1'
#
loop_
_entity.id
_entity.type
_entity.pdbx_description
1 polymer ?
#
loop_
_entity_poly.entity_id
_entity_poly.type
_entity_poly.pdbx_seq_one_letter_code
_entity_poly.pdbx_strand_id
1 'polypeptide(L)'
;MNDTVQNGVVHVVDRVIEPSTLMLPQLLAGDSTISLFYQALVLTHLNDSLERYKDETYPTPGGDSCTIGVYYHTGNEWEYAIFPETRYFKYSAFVEPDSVYHRHGIYTIEDLIEFAKEVYHESYPADGTQYDDDFTHRRNPLNRFVSYHLLEFYGQYDAWNVTNPGIVQNFDRANWDIEDFFETMLPHSFMRFCTPQIASPNGIYINRKGDSKNPPQDALHRGVRIYSPSEMPNVQQDALNGIYHYVDEILVYSYDVRNTVLNTRIRYDCTTMSPDFVNSGGRNRYGGPSENQCTGMLDGYTKWWRFSPETLVSVRSRHTWFASYQGDEVILQGIYDATVKLPPVPFDGTYDVRIGYPPMNSRGIIQAYFGPSPDNMEPTDIPVDLRIGGSNPKIGWFSDADHTQEEIRLLEKGMRNRGYMKGPACYSWAGNNFRGATGTLRKIITTQYMSAESDYYLRVRQLMDNNMAEMVYDYLELVPKTVWGSDEGENIY
;
A
#
# COMPACT_ATOMS: atom_id res chain seq x y z
N MET A 1 -16.53 -17.48 -30.03
CA MET A 1 -15.99 -17.34 -31.40
C MET A 1 -14.46 -17.34 -31.28
N ASN A 2 -13.73 -17.68 -32.35
CA ASN A 2 -12.28 -17.52 -32.35
C ASN A 2 -12.00 -16.11 -32.83
N ASP A 3 -11.79 -15.19 -31.89
CA ASP A 3 -11.72 -13.75 -32.12
C ASP A 3 -10.32 -13.30 -32.59
N THR A 4 -9.48 -14.27 -32.96
CA THR A 4 -8.08 -14.08 -33.37
C THR A 4 -7.97 -13.80 -34.87
N VAL A 5 -7.31 -12.69 -35.22
CA VAL A 5 -6.94 -12.32 -36.61
C VAL A 5 -5.42 -12.44 -36.80
N GLN A 6 -4.94 -12.28 -38.04
CA GLN A 6 -3.53 -12.51 -38.42
C GLN A 6 -2.51 -11.70 -37.60
N ASN A 7 -2.94 -10.59 -36.99
CA ASN A 7 -2.10 -9.65 -36.24
C ASN A 7 -2.76 -9.13 -34.94
N GLY A 8 -3.73 -9.84 -34.37
CA GLY A 8 -4.39 -9.37 -33.15
C GLY A 8 -5.65 -10.14 -32.78
N VAL A 9 -6.46 -9.53 -31.91
CA VAL A 9 -7.74 -10.06 -31.45
C VAL A 9 -8.79 -8.96 -31.62
N VAL A 10 -9.98 -9.32 -32.09
CA VAL A 10 -11.10 -8.41 -32.32
C VAL A 10 -12.23 -8.73 -31.35
N HIS A 11 -12.55 -7.79 -30.47
CA HIS A 11 -13.70 -7.90 -29.58
C HIS A 11 -14.90 -7.19 -30.18
N VAL A 12 -16.01 -7.91 -30.35
CA VAL A 12 -17.28 -7.32 -30.79
C VAL A 12 -17.96 -6.66 -29.58
N VAL A 13 -18.25 -5.37 -29.71
CA VAL A 13 -18.98 -4.57 -28.71
C VAL A 13 -20.35 -4.18 -29.25
N ASP A 14 -21.34 -3.99 -28.37
CA ASP A 14 -22.72 -3.64 -28.74
C ASP A 14 -22.92 -2.13 -28.98
N ARG A 15 -21.92 -1.32 -28.62
CA ARG A 15 -21.93 0.15 -28.70
C ARG A 15 -20.53 0.73 -28.91
N VAL A 16 -20.48 2.00 -29.30
CA VAL A 16 -19.22 2.76 -29.37
C VAL A 16 -18.67 2.96 -27.95
N ILE A 17 -17.38 2.71 -27.76
CA ILE A 17 -16.69 3.00 -26.51
C ILE A 17 -16.32 4.49 -26.53
N GLU A 18 -16.92 5.27 -25.64
CA GLU A 18 -16.58 6.68 -25.41
C GLU A 18 -15.83 6.78 -24.07
N PRO A 19 -14.58 7.29 -24.04
CA PRO A 19 -13.90 7.59 -22.79
C PRO A 19 -14.72 8.60 -21.98
N SER A 20 -14.88 8.34 -20.68
CA SER A 20 -15.55 9.29 -19.79
C SER A 20 -14.82 10.63 -19.79
N THR A 21 -15.56 11.71 -20.05
CA THR A 21 -15.08 13.08 -19.85
C THR A 21 -15.47 13.63 -18.48
N LEU A 22 -16.23 12.85 -17.69
CA LEU A 22 -16.71 13.22 -16.37
C LEU A 22 -15.61 13.05 -15.33
N MET A 23 -15.55 13.99 -14.39
CA MET A 23 -14.78 13.81 -13.16
C MET A 23 -15.48 12.81 -12.24
N LEU A 24 -14.75 12.19 -11.32
CA LEU A 24 -15.28 11.15 -10.43
C LEU A 24 -16.56 11.59 -9.68
N PRO A 25 -16.66 12.81 -9.10
CA PRO A 25 -17.90 13.27 -8.47
C PRO A 25 -19.09 13.35 -9.42
N GLN A 26 -18.87 13.73 -10.69
CA GLN A 26 -19.92 13.85 -11.68
C GLN A 26 -20.41 12.47 -12.12
N LEU A 27 -19.50 11.49 -12.20
CA LEU A 27 -19.86 10.10 -12.46
C LEU A 27 -20.70 9.52 -11.31
N LEU A 28 -20.26 9.71 -10.06
CA LEU A 28 -21.02 9.29 -8.86
C LEU A 28 -22.41 9.95 -8.80
N ALA A 29 -22.53 11.22 -9.16
CA ALA A 29 -23.80 11.93 -9.21
C ALA A 29 -24.82 11.30 -10.17
N GLY A 30 -24.34 10.69 -11.26
CA GLY A 30 -25.17 10.04 -12.27
C GLY A 30 -25.70 8.67 -11.85
N ASP A 31 -25.15 8.09 -10.79
CA ASP A 31 -25.53 6.77 -10.32
C ASP A 31 -26.61 6.82 -9.23
N SER A 32 -27.86 6.61 -9.64
CA SER A 32 -29.00 6.61 -8.74
C SER A 32 -29.01 5.49 -7.68
N THR A 33 -28.12 4.49 -7.80
CA THR A 33 -28.10 3.35 -6.87
C THR A 33 -27.31 3.61 -5.59
N ILE A 34 -26.57 4.73 -5.52
CA ILE A 34 -25.70 5.13 -4.40
C ILE A 34 -26.11 6.51 -3.84
N SER A 35 -27.40 6.81 -3.91
CA SER A 35 -27.91 8.16 -3.65
C SER A 35 -27.62 8.63 -2.22
N LEU A 36 -27.60 7.74 -1.23
CA LEU A 36 -27.26 8.07 0.16
C LEU A 36 -25.78 8.43 0.31
N PHE A 37 -24.88 7.62 -0.27
CA PHE A 37 -23.45 7.91 -0.26
C PHE A 37 -23.15 9.23 -0.97
N TYR A 38 -23.76 9.47 -2.14
CA TYR A 38 -23.53 10.71 -2.89
C TYR A 38 -24.06 11.95 -2.14
N GLN A 39 -25.21 11.85 -1.46
CA GLN A 39 -25.69 12.93 -0.58
C GLN A 39 -24.69 13.25 0.53
N ALA A 40 -24.12 12.24 1.18
CA ALA A 40 -23.08 12.42 2.20
C ALA A 40 -21.79 13.03 1.61
N LEU A 41 -21.38 12.62 0.41
CA LEU A 41 -20.23 13.17 -0.29
C LEU A 41 -20.37 14.68 -0.56
N VAL A 42 -21.55 15.12 -0.98
CA VAL A 42 -21.86 16.53 -1.20
C VAL A 42 -21.95 17.29 0.12
N LEU A 43 -22.65 16.74 1.12
CA LEU A 43 -22.83 17.40 2.42
C LEU A 43 -21.48 17.65 3.15
N THR A 44 -20.52 16.76 2.96
CA THR A 44 -19.17 16.85 3.55
C THR A 44 -18.17 17.66 2.72
N HIS A 45 -18.58 18.16 1.54
CA HIS A 45 -17.73 18.88 0.57
C HIS A 45 -16.52 18.07 0.07
N LEU A 46 -16.56 16.75 0.21
CA LEU A 46 -15.46 15.89 -0.25
C LEU A 46 -15.51 15.68 -1.76
N ASN A 47 -16.67 15.91 -2.42
CA ASN A 47 -16.76 15.99 -3.88
C ASN A 47 -15.77 17.01 -4.47
N ASP A 48 -15.63 18.19 -3.85
CA ASP A 48 -14.72 19.26 -4.32
C ASP A 48 -13.25 18.79 -4.28
N SER A 49 -12.91 17.93 -3.32
CA SER A 49 -11.55 17.39 -3.15
C SER A 49 -11.16 16.39 -4.25
N LEU A 50 -12.13 15.92 -5.03
CA LEU A 50 -11.98 14.93 -6.10
C LEU A 50 -12.02 15.58 -7.50
N GLU A 51 -11.91 16.91 -7.62
CA GLU A 51 -11.96 17.61 -8.91
C GLU A 51 -10.59 17.88 -9.55
N ARG A 52 -9.47 17.56 -8.88
CA ARG A 52 -8.15 17.75 -9.49
C ARG A 52 -7.90 16.67 -10.54
N TYR A 53 -7.22 17.02 -11.63
CA TYR A 53 -6.85 16.06 -12.67
C TYR A 53 -5.40 16.20 -13.11
N LYS A 54 -4.99 17.36 -13.61
CA LYS A 54 -3.61 17.60 -14.05
C LYS A 54 -2.91 18.61 -13.13
N ASP A 55 -1.64 18.35 -12.81
CA ASP A 55 -0.80 19.31 -12.10
C ASP A 55 -0.14 20.27 -13.09
N GLU A 56 -0.71 21.47 -13.27
CA GLU A 56 -0.16 22.49 -14.17
C GLU A 56 1.17 23.09 -13.66
N THR A 57 1.58 22.80 -12.42
CA THR A 57 2.85 23.27 -11.88
C THR A 57 3.99 22.26 -12.06
N TYR A 58 3.69 21.06 -12.58
CA TYR A 58 4.67 20.01 -12.80
C TYR A 58 5.65 20.39 -13.94
N PRO A 59 6.96 20.39 -13.69
CA PRO A 59 7.95 20.71 -14.71
C PRO A 59 8.04 19.51 -15.64
N THR A 60 7.48 19.63 -16.85
CA THR A 60 7.65 18.60 -17.87
C THR A 60 9.15 18.34 -18.09
N PRO A 61 9.64 17.11 -17.83
CA PRO A 61 11.04 16.78 -18.04
C PRO A 61 11.44 16.96 -19.50
N GLY A 62 12.75 17.03 -19.76
CA GLY A 62 13.25 17.06 -21.14
C GLY A 62 12.77 15.83 -21.92
N GLY A 63 12.47 16.00 -23.21
CA GLY A 63 11.87 14.92 -24.03
C GLY A 63 12.64 13.59 -24.00
N ASP A 64 13.97 13.65 -23.92
CA ASP A 64 14.81 12.44 -23.79
C ASP A 64 14.56 11.72 -22.46
N SER A 65 14.37 12.43 -21.35
CA SER A 65 14.03 11.84 -20.04
C SER A 65 12.67 11.16 -20.03
N CYS A 66 11.75 11.61 -20.89
CA CYS A 66 10.40 11.07 -21.02
C CYS A 66 10.29 9.90 -22.02
N THR A 67 11.21 9.80 -22.98
CA THR A 67 11.12 8.82 -24.08
C THR A 67 12.23 7.78 -24.08
N ILE A 68 13.47 8.19 -23.76
CA ILE A 68 14.66 7.32 -23.68
C ILE A 68 14.92 6.93 -22.22
N GLY A 69 14.74 7.89 -21.30
CA GLY A 69 14.95 7.72 -19.87
C GLY A 69 16.39 7.95 -19.43
N VAL A 70 16.57 8.06 -18.12
CA VAL A 70 17.89 8.14 -17.49
C VAL A 70 18.44 6.73 -17.31
N TYR A 71 19.58 6.46 -17.94
CA TYR A 71 20.23 5.14 -17.88
C TYR A 71 21.02 4.98 -16.59
N TYR A 72 20.77 3.90 -15.87
CA TYR A 72 21.40 3.63 -14.57
C TYR A 72 21.56 2.12 -14.32
N HIS A 73 22.43 1.74 -13.40
CA HIS A 73 22.75 0.34 -13.13
C HIS A 73 22.27 -0.06 -11.73
N THR A 74 21.28 -0.94 -11.65
CA THR A 74 20.75 -1.45 -10.37
C THR A 74 20.94 -2.94 -10.24
N GLY A 75 21.44 -3.37 -9.10
CA GLY A 75 21.83 -4.76 -8.85
C GLY A 75 22.87 -5.25 -9.86
N ASN A 76 22.45 -6.19 -10.72
CA ASN A 76 23.27 -6.73 -11.81
C ASN A 76 22.73 -6.35 -13.20
N GLU A 77 21.83 -5.36 -13.27
CA GLU A 77 21.04 -5.03 -14.45
C GLU A 77 21.14 -3.55 -14.80
N TRP A 78 21.00 -3.26 -16.09
CA TRP A 78 20.96 -1.91 -16.61
C TRP A 78 19.52 -1.52 -16.94
N GLU A 79 19.11 -0.34 -16.47
CA GLU A 79 17.74 0.12 -16.54
C GLU A 79 17.62 1.57 -17.01
N TYR A 80 16.40 1.94 -17.38
CA TYR A 80 16.03 3.27 -17.85
C TYR A 80 14.92 3.83 -16.97
N ALA A 81 15.20 4.87 -16.20
CA ALA A 81 14.18 5.61 -15.47
C ALA A 81 13.50 6.61 -16.41
N ILE A 82 12.26 6.31 -16.80
CA ILE A 82 11.41 7.16 -17.64
C ILE A 82 10.61 8.09 -16.73
N PHE A 83 10.74 9.39 -16.92
CA PHE A 83 10.02 10.37 -16.12
C PHE A 83 8.67 10.71 -16.79
N PRO A 84 7.56 10.75 -16.04
CA PRO A 84 6.27 11.15 -16.60
C PRO A 84 6.33 12.56 -17.19
N GLU A 85 5.80 12.76 -18.40
CA GLU A 85 5.68 14.08 -19.03
C GLU A 85 4.69 15.00 -18.29
N THR A 86 3.71 14.38 -17.63
CA THR A 86 2.63 15.04 -16.91
C THR A 86 2.36 14.28 -15.63
N ARG A 87 2.10 15.02 -14.56
CA ARG A 87 1.60 14.49 -13.29
C ARG A 87 0.08 14.61 -13.23
N TYR A 88 -0.58 13.51 -12.93
CA TYR A 88 -2.04 13.46 -12.78
C TYR A 88 -2.45 13.16 -11.33
N PHE A 89 -3.47 13.87 -10.86
CA PHE A 89 -4.25 13.49 -9.69
C PHE A 89 -5.33 12.51 -10.13
N LYS A 90 -5.41 11.37 -9.46
CA LYS A 90 -6.45 10.39 -9.70
C LYS A 90 -6.99 9.86 -8.38
N TYR A 91 -8.20 9.32 -8.42
CA TYR A 91 -8.90 8.89 -7.22
C TYR A 91 -9.58 7.54 -7.40
N SER A 92 -9.80 6.85 -6.28
CA SER A 92 -10.71 5.71 -6.20
C SER A 92 -11.70 5.91 -5.07
N ALA A 93 -12.97 5.57 -5.30
CA ALA A 93 -14.00 5.54 -4.27
C ALA A 93 -14.54 4.12 -4.09
N PHE A 94 -14.80 3.70 -2.86
CA PHE A 94 -15.51 2.46 -2.55
C PHE A 94 -16.87 2.84 -2.00
N VAL A 95 -17.97 2.48 -2.68
CA VAL A 95 -19.29 3.04 -2.36
C VAL A 95 -20.30 1.93 -2.14
N GLU A 96 -21.13 2.07 -1.11
CA GLU A 96 -22.24 1.19 -0.85
C GLU A 96 -23.43 1.55 -1.75
N PRO A 97 -24.01 0.60 -2.50
CA PRO A 97 -25.37 0.77 -3.00
C PRO A 97 -26.35 1.03 -1.85
N ASP A 98 -27.41 1.80 -2.10
CA ASP A 98 -28.46 2.11 -1.11
C ASP A 98 -29.08 0.83 -0.52
N SER A 99 -29.11 -0.26 -1.28
CA SER A 99 -29.57 -1.57 -0.80
C SER A 99 -28.72 -2.16 0.33
N VAL A 100 -27.44 -1.80 0.43
CA VAL A 100 -26.57 -2.16 1.55
C VAL A 100 -26.98 -1.37 2.79
N TYR A 101 -27.14 -0.04 2.70
CA TYR A 101 -27.63 0.78 3.80
C TYR A 101 -29.02 0.34 4.31
N HIS A 102 -29.95 0.02 3.40
CA HIS A 102 -31.28 -0.45 3.76
C HIS A 102 -31.28 -1.76 4.56
N ARG A 103 -30.29 -2.65 4.36
CA ARG A 103 -30.15 -3.88 5.17
C ARG A 103 -29.82 -3.59 6.62
N HIS A 104 -29.26 -2.42 6.92
CA HIS A 104 -28.93 -1.94 8.27
C HIS A 104 -29.95 -0.94 8.81
N GLY A 105 -31.08 -0.78 8.14
CA GLY A 105 -32.13 0.14 8.58
C GLY A 105 -31.81 1.63 8.35
N ILE A 106 -30.82 1.94 7.51
CA ILE A 106 -30.46 3.30 7.11
C ILE A 106 -31.17 3.61 5.79
N TYR A 107 -32.18 4.49 5.82
CA TYR A 107 -33.01 4.82 4.65
C TYR A 107 -32.88 6.28 4.21
N THR A 108 -32.34 7.14 5.08
CA THR A 108 -32.22 8.57 4.87
C THR A 108 -30.81 9.06 5.18
N ILE A 109 -30.47 10.27 4.75
CA ILE A 109 -29.19 10.90 5.09
C ILE A 109 -29.08 11.15 6.59
N GLU A 110 -30.18 11.45 7.27
CA GLU A 110 -30.24 11.58 8.72
C GLU A 110 -29.89 10.27 9.44
N ASP A 111 -30.41 9.13 8.96
CA ASP A 111 -30.04 7.82 9.51
C ASP A 111 -28.54 7.54 9.36
N LEU A 112 -27.96 7.90 8.20
CA LEU A 112 -26.53 7.73 7.94
C LEU A 112 -25.66 8.63 8.82
N ILE A 113 -26.11 9.87 9.08
CA ILE A 113 -25.46 10.79 10.01
C ILE A 113 -25.42 10.20 11.42
N GLU A 114 -26.54 9.67 11.92
CA GLU A 114 -26.61 9.08 13.25
C GLU A 114 -25.78 7.79 13.35
N PHE A 115 -25.80 6.95 12.32
CA PHE A 115 -24.91 5.79 12.22
C PHE A 115 -23.43 6.20 12.26
N ALA A 116 -23.05 7.25 11.51
CA ALA A 116 -21.68 7.74 11.52
C ALA A 116 -21.27 8.27 12.90
N LYS A 117 -22.16 8.99 13.61
CA LYS A 117 -21.92 9.43 14.99
C LYS A 117 -21.66 8.25 15.92
N GLU A 118 -22.50 7.22 15.88
CA GLU A 118 -22.32 6.01 16.69
C GLU A 118 -20.91 5.41 16.52
N VAL A 119 -20.51 5.20 15.27
CA VAL A 119 -19.20 4.60 14.94
C VAL A 119 -18.04 5.51 15.34
N TYR A 120 -18.10 6.79 14.99
CA TYR A 120 -16.94 7.69 15.11
C TYR A 120 -16.82 8.38 16.46
N HIS A 121 -17.89 8.49 17.27
CA HIS A 121 -17.77 8.88 18.67
C HIS A 121 -17.10 7.78 19.51
N GLU A 122 -17.38 6.50 19.24
CA GLU A 122 -16.66 5.39 19.87
C GLU A 122 -15.19 5.36 19.44
N SER A 123 -14.94 5.57 18.13
CA SER A 123 -13.60 5.47 17.56
C SER A 123 -12.69 6.66 17.89
N TYR A 124 -13.27 7.84 18.11
CA TYR A 124 -12.56 9.10 18.40
C TYR A 124 -13.20 9.81 19.59
N PRO A 125 -13.18 9.23 20.79
CA PRO A 125 -13.92 9.75 21.94
C PRO A 125 -13.42 11.13 22.40
N ALA A 126 -12.17 11.50 22.06
CA ALA A 126 -11.59 12.80 22.36
C ALA A 126 -12.27 13.96 21.60
N ASP A 127 -12.89 13.69 20.44
CA ASP A 127 -13.61 14.69 19.66
C ASP A 127 -15.00 14.99 20.27
N GLY A 128 -15.59 14.03 20.99
CA GLY A 128 -16.94 14.13 21.54
C GLY A 128 -17.96 14.54 20.48
N THR A 129 -18.89 15.43 20.84
CA THR A 129 -19.90 15.99 19.91
C THR A 129 -19.49 17.33 19.32
N GLN A 130 -18.22 17.74 19.46
CA GLN A 130 -17.77 19.10 19.13
C GLN A 130 -18.00 19.47 17.66
N TYR A 131 -17.90 18.47 16.77
CA TYR A 131 -17.92 18.68 15.32
C TYR A 131 -19.19 18.18 14.65
N ASP A 132 -20.19 17.72 15.41
CA ASP A 132 -21.37 17.03 14.88
C ASP A 132 -22.18 17.88 13.89
N ASP A 133 -22.20 19.20 14.09
CA ASP A 133 -22.95 20.16 13.28
C ASP A 133 -22.13 20.78 12.12
N ASP A 134 -20.84 20.46 11.99
CA ASP A 134 -19.97 20.94 10.90
C ASP A 134 -19.50 19.78 10.00
N PHE A 135 -20.32 19.42 9.02
CA PHE A 135 -20.05 18.32 8.08
C PHE A 135 -18.77 18.52 7.24
N THR A 136 -18.26 19.74 7.13
CA THR A 136 -17.04 20.04 6.36
C THR A 136 -15.78 19.82 7.19
N HIS A 137 -15.90 19.77 8.52
CA HIS A 137 -14.76 19.55 9.40
C HIS A 137 -14.24 18.12 9.27
N ARG A 138 -12.91 17.95 9.12
CA ARG A 138 -12.29 16.61 8.94
C ARG A 138 -12.47 15.66 10.13
N ARG A 139 -12.89 16.19 11.29
CA ARG A 139 -13.21 15.42 12.50
C ARG A 139 -14.71 15.15 12.70
N ASN A 140 -15.58 15.69 11.85
CA ASN A 140 -17.00 15.38 11.89
C ASN A 140 -17.23 13.88 11.59
N PRO A 141 -18.14 13.20 12.31
CA PRO A 141 -18.42 11.78 12.10
C PRO A 141 -18.77 11.40 10.65
N LEU A 142 -19.65 12.15 9.98
CA LEU A 142 -20.01 11.89 8.59
C LEU A 142 -18.83 12.15 7.64
N ASN A 143 -18.05 13.21 7.89
CA ASN A 143 -16.83 13.47 7.11
C ASN A 143 -15.81 12.33 7.25
N ARG A 144 -15.60 11.81 8.46
CA ARG A 144 -14.73 10.66 8.71
C ARG A 144 -15.25 9.42 8.00
N PHE A 145 -16.55 9.17 8.07
CA PHE A 145 -17.21 8.11 7.31
C PHE A 145 -16.89 8.23 5.82
N VAL A 146 -17.29 9.31 5.17
CA VAL A 146 -17.11 9.48 3.72
C VAL A 146 -15.64 9.48 3.31
N SER A 147 -14.77 10.22 4.01
CA SER A 147 -13.36 10.31 3.62
C SER A 147 -12.60 9.00 3.76
N TYR A 148 -13.06 8.09 4.63
CA TYR A 148 -12.49 6.75 4.70
C TYR A 148 -12.71 5.96 3.41
N HIS A 149 -13.77 6.24 2.64
CA HIS A 149 -14.09 5.53 1.39
C HIS A 149 -13.29 6.01 0.18
N LEU A 150 -12.46 7.04 0.33
CA LEU A 150 -11.79 7.72 -0.77
C LEU A 150 -10.27 7.53 -0.70
N LEU A 151 -9.66 7.26 -1.85
CA LEU A 151 -8.21 7.11 -2.04
C LEU A 151 -7.72 8.09 -3.11
N GLU A 152 -6.49 8.59 -2.98
CA GLU A 152 -5.79 9.36 -4.03
C GLU A 152 -5.03 8.45 -5.02
N PHE A 153 -5.42 7.17 -5.07
CA PHE A 153 -4.81 6.15 -5.91
C PHE A 153 -5.81 5.73 -6.98
N TYR A 154 -5.39 5.68 -8.24
CA TYR A 154 -6.14 5.00 -9.28
C TYR A 154 -5.91 3.49 -9.21
N GLY A 155 -6.98 2.72 -9.02
CA GLY A 155 -6.90 1.27 -9.00
C GLY A 155 -8.12 0.64 -9.65
N GLN A 156 -7.89 -0.09 -10.74
CA GLN A 156 -8.89 -1.04 -11.25
C GLN A 156 -9.07 -2.18 -10.24
N TYR A 157 -10.12 -2.98 -10.41
CA TYR A 157 -10.47 -4.04 -9.46
C TYR A 157 -9.27 -4.90 -9.06
N ASP A 158 -8.43 -5.31 -10.02
CA ASP A 158 -7.29 -6.19 -9.83
C ASP A 158 -5.98 -5.47 -9.42
N ALA A 159 -6.00 -4.14 -9.23
CA ALA A 159 -4.83 -3.33 -8.92
C ALA A 159 -4.54 -3.18 -7.41
N TRP A 160 -5.51 -3.55 -6.56
CA TRP A 160 -5.47 -3.31 -5.10
C TRP A 160 -4.57 -4.26 -4.32
N ASN A 161 -4.16 -5.38 -4.91
CA ASN A 161 -3.09 -6.25 -4.41
C ASN A 161 -2.58 -7.11 -5.57
N VAL A 162 -1.70 -8.07 -5.29
CA VAL A 162 -1.12 -8.90 -6.35
C VAL A 162 -2.13 -9.90 -6.89
N THR A 163 -2.55 -9.67 -8.13
CA THR A 163 -3.43 -10.55 -8.90
C THR A 163 -2.75 -11.13 -10.15
N ASN A 164 -1.60 -10.58 -10.55
CA ASN A 164 -0.86 -11.02 -11.74
C ASN A 164 -0.42 -12.50 -11.59
N PRO A 165 -0.84 -13.41 -12.48
CA PRO A 165 -0.54 -14.85 -12.36
C PRO A 165 0.96 -15.19 -12.24
N GLY A 166 1.84 -14.41 -12.90
CA GLY A 166 3.29 -14.62 -12.86
C GLY A 166 3.94 -14.26 -11.53
N ILE A 167 3.29 -13.41 -10.72
CA ILE A 167 3.75 -12.98 -9.40
C ILE A 167 2.95 -13.67 -8.29
N VAL A 168 1.66 -13.93 -8.50
CA VAL A 168 0.79 -14.65 -7.54
C VAL A 168 1.37 -16.02 -7.19
N GLN A 169 2.05 -16.70 -8.12
CA GLN A 169 2.71 -17.98 -7.86
C GLN A 169 3.87 -17.90 -6.84
N ASN A 170 4.42 -16.70 -6.61
CA ASN A 170 5.46 -16.47 -5.61
C ASN A 170 4.89 -16.34 -4.19
N PHE A 171 3.58 -16.13 -4.04
CA PHE A 171 2.90 -16.09 -2.75
C PHE A 171 2.52 -17.49 -2.27
N ASP A 172 2.73 -17.76 -0.98
CA ASP A 172 2.22 -18.97 -0.32
C ASP A 172 0.72 -18.83 0.00
N ARG A 173 -0.10 -18.93 -1.06
CA ARG A 173 -1.55 -18.80 -0.94
C ARG A 173 -2.21 -19.90 -0.10
N ALA A 174 -1.55 -21.04 0.10
CA ALA A 174 -2.08 -22.12 0.91
C ALA A 174 -2.16 -21.73 2.40
N ASN A 175 -1.34 -20.76 2.83
CA ASN A 175 -1.24 -20.36 4.23
C ASN A 175 -1.47 -18.86 4.45
N TRP A 176 -1.64 -18.05 3.39
CA TRP A 176 -1.71 -16.59 3.50
C TRP A 176 -2.68 -15.97 2.52
N ASP A 177 -3.45 -14.98 3.00
CA ASP A 177 -4.14 -14.03 2.14
C ASP A 177 -3.09 -13.10 1.51
N ILE A 178 -3.20 -12.85 0.20
CA ILE A 178 -2.40 -11.81 -0.44
C ILE A 178 -2.92 -10.47 0.06
N GLU A 179 -2.04 -9.59 0.51
CA GLU A 179 -2.44 -8.32 1.10
C GLU A 179 -1.58 -7.13 0.66
N ASP A 180 -2.21 -5.97 0.69
CA ASP A 180 -1.56 -4.68 0.54
C ASP A 180 -2.36 -3.58 1.26
N PHE A 181 -1.74 -2.43 1.47
CA PHE A 181 -2.29 -1.35 2.28
C PHE A 181 -2.20 -0.01 1.56
N PHE A 182 -3.23 0.83 1.71
CA PHE A 182 -3.32 2.14 1.07
C PHE A 182 -3.84 3.18 2.07
N GLU A 183 -3.14 4.31 2.21
CA GLU A 183 -3.59 5.46 3.01
C GLU A 183 -4.85 6.06 2.38
N THR A 184 -5.87 6.33 3.20
CA THR A 184 -7.13 6.92 2.73
C THR A 184 -7.14 8.43 2.84
N MET A 185 -8.15 9.08 2.26
CA MET A 185 -8.32 10.52 2.43
C MET A 185 -8.77 10.88 3.85
N LEU A 186 -9.29 9.96 4.68
CA LEU A 186 -9.46 10.18 6.12
C LEU A 186 -8.07 10.29 6.78
N PRO A 187 -7.72 11.43 7.42
CA PRO A 187 -6.41 11.62 8.01
C PRO A 187 -6.03 10.49 8.98
N HIS A 188 -4.79 10.04 8.87
CA HIS A 188 -4.19 8.98 9.68
C HIS A 188 -4.95 7.64 9.65
N SER A 189 -5.46 7.27 8.48
CA SER A 189 -6.13 5.98 8.29
C SER A 189 -5.67 5.30 7.01
N PHE A 190 -5.90 4.00 6.93
CA PHE A 190 -5.58 3.19 5.77
C PHE A 190 -6.54 2.01 5.65
N MET A 191 -6.65 1.46 4.45
CA MET A 191 -7.35 0.22 4.17
C MET A 191 -6.37 -0.92 3.94
N ARG A 192 -6.74 -2.13 4.38
CA ARG A 192 -6.07 -3.38 4.02
C ARG A 192 -6.86 -4.10 2.94
N PHE A 193 -6.29 -4.33 1.78
CA PHE A 193 -6.90 -5.09 0.68
C PHE A 193 -6.38 -6.53 0.66
N CYS A 194 -7.27 -7.50 0.82
CA CYS A 194 -6.94 -8.92 0.89
C CYS A 194 -7.59 -9.71 -0.25
N THR A 195 -6.81 -10.58 -0.89
CA THR A 195 -7.31 -11.62 -1.81
C THR A 195 -7.10 -12.99 -1.15
N PRO A 196 -8.11 -13.50 -0.41
CA PRO A 196 -8.02 -14.81 0.20
C PRO A 196 -7.93 -15.93 -0.85
N GLN A 197 -7.25 -17.04 -0.52
CA GLN A 197 -7.23 -18.22 -1.39
C GLN A 197 -8.61 -18.88 -1.45
N ILE A 198 -9.26 -18.95 -0.29
CA ILE A 198 -10.56 -19.57 -0.14
C ILE A 198 -11.46 -18.55 0.55
N ALA A 199 -12.42 -18.01 -0.20
CA ALA A 199 -13.53 -17.23 0.33
C ALA A 199 -14.75 -17.51 -0.54
N SER A 200 -15.93 -17.38 0.07
CA SER A 200 -17.19 -17.45 -0.65
C SER A 200 -17.99 -16.18 -0.34
N PRO A 201 -18.31 -15.36 -1.36
CA PRO A 201 -17.80 -15.46 -2.74
C PRO A 201 -16.28 -15.19 -2.83
N ASN A 202 -15.63 -15.64 -3.89
CA ASN A 202 -14.21 -15.32 -4.11
C ASN A 202 -14.08 -13.86 -4.60
N GLY A 203 -13.03 -13.15 -4.18
CA GLY A 203 -12.83 -11.76 -4.57
C GLY A 203 -11.87 -11.00 -3.67
N ILE A 204 -11.88 -9.68 -3.80
CA ILE A 204 -11.05 -8.78 -3.00
C ILE A 204 -11.87 -8.22 -1.84
N TYR A 205 -11.28 -8.19 -0.66
CA TYR A 205 -11.90 -7.74 0.58
C TYR A 205 -11.10 -6.62 1.22
N ILE A 206 -11.78 -5.61 1.73
CA ILE A 206 -11.23 -4.55 2.55
C ILE A 206 -11.36 -4.94 4.02
N ASN A 207 -10.29 -4.76 4.80
CA ASN A 207 -10.25 -5.00 6.25
C ASN A 207 -10.70 -6.41 6.65
N ARG A 208 -10.28 -7.42 5.88
CA ARG A 208 -10.46 -8.81 6.24
C ARG A 208 -9.43 -9.24 7.30
N LYS A 209 -9.84 -10.07 8.26
CA LYS A 209 -8.97 -10.83 9.16
C LYS A 209 -9.51 -12.25 9.25
N GLY A 210 -8.91 -13.17 8.49
CA GLY A 210 -9.30 -14.58 8.48
C GLY A 210 -8.15 -15.51 8.81
N ASP A 211 -8.48 -16.78 9.07
CA ASP A 211 -7.55 -17.90 9.01
C ASP A 211 -7.53 -18.42 7.56
N SER A 212 -6.34 -18.47 6.95
CA SER A 212 -6.16 -18.94 5.58
C SER A 212 -6.56 -20.42 5.40
N LYS A 213 -6.53 -21.21 6.50
CA LYS A 213 -6.84 -22.64 6.49
C LYS A 213 -8.32 -22.92 6.68
N ASN A 214 -9.08 -21.97 7.23
CA ASN A 214 -10.49 -22.12 7.60
C ASN A 214 -11.33 -20.90 7.16
N PRO A 215 -11.87 -20.92 5.94
CA PRO A 215 -12.62 -19.82 5.33
C PRO A 215 -14.14 -20.01 5.44
N PRO A 216 -14.95 -19.03 4.97
CA PRO A 216 -15.50 -17.90 5.73
C PRO A 216 -16.22 -18.21 7.05
N GLN A 217 -16.40 -19.48 7.46
CA GLN A 217 -17.06 -19.81 8.73
C GLN A 217 -16.23 -19.40 9.97
N ASP A 218 -14.89 -19.35 9.83
CA ASP A 218 -13.94 -19.08 10.92
C ASP A 218 -13.12 -17.78 10.72
N ALA A 219 -13.58 -16.87 9.85
CA ALA A 219 -12.96 -15.54 9.75
C ALA A 219 -13.27 -14.72 11.00
N LEU A 220 -12.24 -14.27 11.73
CA LEU A 220 -12.40 -13.36 12.88
C LEU A 220 -13.12 -12.07 12.48
N HIS A 221 -12.85 -11.59 11.25
CA HIS A 221 -13.56 -10.48 10.63
C HIS A 221 -13.63 -10.72 9.12
N ARG A 222 -14.86 -10.81 8.55
CA ARG A 222 -15.07 -11.09 7.12
C ARG A 222 -14.41 -10.04 6.22
N GLY A 223 -14.42 -8.79 6.66
CA GLY A 223 -14.11 -7.63 5.83
C GLY A 223 -15.25 -7.28 4.87
N VAL A 224 -15.11 -6.18 4.15
CA VAL A 224 -16.07 -5.67 3.16
C VAL A 224 -15.64 -6.13 1.78
N ARG A 225 -16.49 -6.78 1.00
CA ARG A 225 -16.10 -7.27 -0.34
C ARG A 225 -16.31 -6.20 -1.38
N ILE A 226 -15.39 -6.14 -2.34
CA ILE A 226 -15.54 -5.34 -3.56
C ILE A 226 -16.27 -6.18 -4.61
N TYR A 227 -17.32 -5.63 -5.23
CA TYR A 227 -17.96 -6.27 -6.36
C TYR A 227 -17.02 -6.29 -7.57
N SER A 228 -16.89 -7.44 -8.22
CA SER A 228 -16.13 -7.54 -9.46
C SER A 228 -16.86 -6.83 -10.61
N PRO A 229 -16.15 -6.34 -11.64
CA PRO A 229 -16.78 -5.73 -12.80
C PRO A 229 -17.79 -6.65 -13.50
N SER A 230 -17.57 -7.97 -13.47
CA SER A 230 -18.51 -8.96 -14.01
C SER A 230 -19.85 -9.05 -13.26
N GLU A 231 -19.89 -8.64 -11.99
CA GLU A 231 -21.12 -8.55 -11.21
C GLU A 231 -21.89 -7.25 -11.50
N MET A 232 -21.21 -6.25 -12.08
CA MET A 232 -21.75 -4.92 -12.38
C MET A 232 -21.61 -4.56 -13.88
N PRO A 233 -22.02 -5.42 -14.84
CA PRO A 233 -21.66 -5.31 -16.25
C PRO A 233 -22.25 -4.09 -16.98
N ASN A 234 -23.22 -3.39 -16.38
CA ASN A 234 -23.91 -2.26 -16.99
C ASN A 234 -23.61 -0.93 -16.27
N VAL A 235 -22.61 -0.90 -15.39
CA VAL A 235 -22.22 0.31 -14.67
C VAL A 235 -20.90 0.83 -15.23
N GLN A 236 -20.90 2.09 -15.66
CA GLN A 236 -19.68 2.79 -16.02
C GLN A 236 -19.00 3.28 -14.76
N GLN A 237 -17.89 2.66 -14.38
CA GLN A 237 -17.17 2.94 -13.14
C GLN A 237 -15.96 3.87 -13.32
N ASP A 238 -15.44 3.98 -14.55
CA ASP A 238 -14.27 4.81 -14.88
C ASP A 238 -14.66 6.26 -15.21
N ALA A 239 -14.00 7.20 -14.55
CA ALA A 239 -14.04 8.64 -14.75
C ALA A 239 -12.69 9.16 -15.31
N LEU A 240 -12.67 10.41 -15.78
CA LEU A 240 -11.46 11.06 -16.32
C LEU A 240 -10.30 11.07 -15.32
N ASN A 241 -10.61 11.34 -14.05
CA ASN A 241 -9.65 11.46 -12.95
C ASN A 241 -9.87 10.40 -11.86
N GLY A 242 -10.56 9.29 -12.14
CA GLY A 242 -10.74 8.29 -11.10
C GLY A 242 -11.63 7.11 -11.50
N ILE A 243 -11.97 6.32 -10.50
CA ILE A 243 -12.84 5.15 -10.62
C ILE A 243 -13.64 4.99 -9.33
N TYR A 244 -14.80 4.35 -9.38
CA TYR A 244 -15.47 3.90 -8.17
C TYR A 244 -15.80 2.41 -8.23
N HIS A 245 -15.79 1.77 -7.06
CA HIS A 245 -16.10 0.37 -6.88
C HIS A 245 -17.28 0.22 -5.93
N TYR A 246 -18.22 -0.67 -6.23
CA TYR A 246 -19.24 -1.00 -5.25
C TYR A 246 -18.69 -1.94 -4.20
N VAL A 247 -19.19 -1.78 -2.97
CA VAL A 247 -18.91 -2.70 -1.87
C VAL A 247 -20.16 -3.34 -1.32
N ASP A 248 -20.02 -4.55 -0.78
CA ASP A 248 -21.14 -5.39 -0.34
C ASP A 248 -21.59 -5.16 1.10
N GLU A 249 -20.92 -4.26 1.82
CA GLU A 249 -21.16 -4.02 3.24
C GLU A 249 -20.65 -2.63 3.64
N ILE A 250 -21.20 -2.04 4.71
CA ILE A 250 -20.84 -0.69 5.15
C ILE A 250 -19.38 -0.65 5.60
N LEU A 251 -18.57 0.17 4.94
CA LEU A 251 -17.14 0.29 5.20
C LEU A 251 -16.85 1.36 6.27
N VAL A 252 -16.28 0.93 7.39
CA VAL A 252 -15.98 1.82 8.53
C VAL A 252 -14.56 1.65 9.05
N TYR A 253 -13.98 2.75 9.56
CA TYR A 253 -12.74 2.76 10.32
C TYR A 253 -13.02 2.80 11.82
N SER A 254 -13.79 1.81 12.28
CA SER A 254 -14.29 1.71 13.65
C SER A 254 -13.19 1.39 14.68
N TYR A 255 -13.51 1.51 15.97
CA TYR A 255 -12.63 1.10 17.06
C TYR A 255 -12.18 -0.36 16.91
N ASP A 256 -13.11 -1.28 16.60
CA ASP A 256 -12.78 -2.70 16.41
C ASP A 256 -11.90 -2.93 15.18
N VAL A 257 -12.18 -2.27 14.06
CA VAL A 257 -11.33 -2.34 12.86
C VAL A 257 -9.90 -1.91 13.20
N ARG A 258 -9.73 -0.80 13.92
CA ARG A 258 -8.42 -0.28 14.31
C ARG A 258 -7.69 -1.20 15.28
N ASN A 259 -8.33 -1.59 16.37
CA ASN A 259 -7.69 -2.25 17.52
C ASN A 259 -7.65 -3.79 17.41
N THR A 260 -8.53 -4.37 16.59
CA THR A 260 -8.63 -5.83 16.42
C THR A 260 -8.21 -6.24 15.00
N VAL A 261 -8.82 -5.68 13.96
CA VAL A 261 -8.61 -6.12 12.58
C VAL A 261 -7.22 -5.73 12.07
N LEU A 262 -6.83 -4.47 12.29
CA LEU A 262 -5.56 -3.89 11.84
C LEU A 262 -4.43 -4.03 12.89
N ASN A 263 -4.71 -4.66 14.03
CA ASN A 263 -3.70 -5.07 15.00
C ASN A 263 -2.97 -6.34 14.52
N THR A 264 -2.11 -6.12 13.54
CA THR A 264 -1.28 -7.12 12.86
C THR A 264 0.07 -6.51 12.50
N ARG A 265 0.98 -7.32 11.94
CA ARG A 265 2.15 -6.81 11.21
C ARG A 265 1.65 -6.14 9.93
N ILE A 266 1.81 -4.83 9.83
CA ILE A 266 1.41 -4.06 8.65
C ILE A 266 2.63 -4.00 7.73
N ARG A 267 2.62 -4.78 6.64
CA ARG A 267 3.69 -4.78 5.63
C ARG A 267 3.23 -3.99 4.41
N TYR A 268 3.64 -2.73 4.35
CA TYR A 268 3.44 -1.89 3.17
C TYR A 268 4.44 -2.28 2.10
N ASP A 269 3.94 -2.56 0.91
CA ASP A 269 4.74 -2.48 -0.30
C ASP A 269 5.14 -1.00 -0.50
N CYS A 270 6.42 -0.71 -0.61
CA CYS A 270 6.87 0.68 -0.69
C CYS A 270 6.39 1.38 -1.97
N THR A 271 5.99 0.63 -3.00
CA THR A 271 5.42 1.20 -4.23
C THR A 271 3.98 1.71 -4.05
N THR A 272 3.32 1.44 -2.92
CA THR A 272 2.02 2.05 -2.53
C THR A 272 2.16 3.21 -1.56
N MET A 273 3.38 3.52 -1.10
CA MET A 273 3.65 4.64 -0.20
C MET A 273 3.69 6.00 -0.91
N SER A 274 3.14 6.12 -2.12
CA SER A 274 2.83 7.40 -2.75
C SER A 274 1.78 7.20 -3.85
N PRO A 275 0.73 8.04 -3.92
CA PRO A 275 -0.18 8.03 -5.06
C PRO A 275 0.54 8.33 -6.37
N ASP A 276 1.65 9.09 -6.34
CA ASP A 276 2.41 9.41 -7.54
C ASP A 276 3.11 8.17 -8.14
N PHE A 277 3.45 7.16 -7.34
CA PHE A 277 4.01 5.89 -7.83
C PHE A 277 2.97 5.08 -8.61
N VAL A 278 1.73 5.09 -8.14
CA VAL A 278 0.62 4.33 -8.76
C VAL A 278 0.04 5.09 -9.95
N ASN A 279 -0.25 6.38 -9.78
CA ASN A 279 -0.92 7.21 -10.79
C ASN A 279 -0.04 7.48 -12.02
N SER A 280 1.29 7.42 -11.87
CA SER A 280 2.24 7.48 -12.98
C SER A 280 2.42 6.16 -13.73
N GLY A 281 1.73 5.09 -13.32
CA GLY A 281 1.90 3.74 -13.86
C GLY A 281 3.23 3.07 -13.45
N GLY A 282 3.84 3.49 -12.34
CA GLY A 282 5.05 2.86 -11.82
C GLY A 282 4.82 1.44 -11.32
N ARG A 283 3.70 1.23 -10.62
CA ARG A 283 3.25 -0.05 -10.03
C ARG A 283 2.51 -0.94 -11.02
N ASN A 284 2.41 -2.25 -10.71
CA ASN A 284 1.64 -3.28 -11.44
C ASN A 284 2.15 -3.64 -12.85
N ARG A 285 3.30 -3.11 -13.31
CA ARG A 285 3.91 -3.50 -14.59
C ARG A 285 4.58 -4.87 -14.50
N TYR A 286 4.34 -5.75 -15.47
CA TYR A 286 4.94 -7.10 -15.52
C TYR A 286 4.95 -7.63 -16.96
N GLY A 287 6.08 -8.16 -17.42
CA GLY A 287 6.22 -8.83 -18.71
C GLY A 287 6.16 -7.88 -19.93
N GLY A 288 7.26 -7.73 -20.65
CA GLY A 288 7.30 -6.94 -21.90
C GLY A 288 8.67 -6.39 -22.29
N PRO A 289 8.80 -5.70 -23.44
CA PRO A 289 10.05 -5.03 -23.86
C PRO A 289 10.51 -3.93 -22.88
N SER A 290 9.70 -3.62 -21.88
CA SER A 290 9.87 -2.62 -20.83
C SER A 290 10.34 -3.20 -19.48
N GLU A 291 10.80 -4.45 -19.41
CA GLU A 291 11.26 -5.04 -18.12
C GLU A 291 12.43 -4.26 -17.51
N ASN A 292 13.28 -3.65 -18.33
CA ASN A 292 14.37 -2.77 -17.88
C ASN A 292 13.93 -1.29 -17.76
N GLN A 293 12.63 -1.00 -17.86
CA GLN A 293 12.09 0.35 -17.72
C GLN A 293 11.48 0.55 -16.34
N CYS A 294 11.88 1.65 -15.73
CA CYS A 294 11.43 2.12 -14.43
C CYS A 294 10.73 3.45 -14.60
N THR A 295 9.92 3.83 -13.62
CA THR A 295 9.30 5.16 -13.62
C THR A 295 10.07 6.07 -12.68
N GLY A 296 10.73 7.08 -13.24
CA GLY A 296 11.48 8.08 -12.49
C GLY A 296 10.57 9.08 -11.79
N MET A 297 11.02 9.59 -10.65
CA MET A 297 10.26 10.47 -9.76
C MET A 297 10.98 11.79 -9.54
N LEU A 298 10.22 12.89 -9.49
CA LEU A 298 10.76 14.24 -9.27
C LEU A 298 10.50 14.74 -7.85
N ASP A 299 11.56 15.25 -7.20
CA ASP A 299 11.44 15.88 -5.89
C ASP A 299 10.48 17.08 -5.96
N GLY A 300 9.71 17.29 -4.89
CA GLY A 300 8.64 18.29 -4.85
C GLY A 300 7.34 17.90 -5.57
N TYR A 301 7.36 16.84 -6.39
CA TYR A 301 6.20 16.34 -7.15
C TYR A 301 5.85 14.89 -6.85
N THR A 302 6.52 14.27 -5.89
CA THR A 302 6.20 12.94 -5.35
C THR A 302 5.66 13.09 -3.94
N LYS A 303 4.35 12.95 -3.79
CA LYS A 303 3.66 13.13 -2.52
C LYS A 303 4.26 12.20 -1.48
N TRP A 304 4.47 12.74 -0.27
CA TRP A 304 5.05 12.09 0.90
C TRP A 304 6.55 11.80 0.85
N TRP A 305 7.22 12.16 -0.23
CA TRP A 305 8.65 11.98 -0.40
C TRP A 305 9.34 13.35 -0.55
N ARG A 306 10.56 13.43 -0.02
CA ARG A 306 11.52 14.50 -0.28
C ARG A 306 12.87 13.86 -0.51
N PHE A 307 13.62 14.26 -1.53
CA PHE A 307 14.92 13.67 -1.80
C PHE A 307 15.89 14.66 -2.44
N SER A 308 17.19 14.46 -2.19
CA SER A 308 18.22 15.38 -2.70
C SER A 308 18.39 15.29 -4.21
N PRO A 309 18.96 16.33 -4.87
CA PRO A 309 19.28 16.30 -6.29
C PRO A 309 20.22 15.15 -6.71
N GLU A 310 21.02 14.61 -5.78
CA GLU A 310 21.92 13.48 -5.98
C GLU A 310 21.23 12.11 -5.81
N THR A 311 19.93 12.11 -5.54
CA THR A 311 19.11 10.91 -5.38
C THR A 311 18.27 10.68 -6.62
N LEU A 312 18.55 9.60 -7.36
CA LEU A 312 17.61 9.06 -8.34
C LEU A 312 16.60 8.20 -7.59
N VAL A 313 15.31 8.56 -7.70
CA VAL A 313 14.19 7.74 -7.22
C VAL A 313 13.45 7.15 -8.42
N SER A 314 13.28 5.84 -8.44
CA SER A 314 12.51 5.16 -9.47
C SER A 314 11.67 4.00 -8.93
N VAL A 315 10.55 3.71 -9.59
CA VAL A 315 9.73 2.53 -9.32
C VAL A 315 9.98 1.51 -10.41
N ARG A 316 10.40 0.32 -10.00
CA ARG A 316 10.78 -0.78 -10.87
C ARG A 316 9.59 -1.70 -11.17
N SER A 317 9.58 -2.27 -12.38
CA SER A 317 8.55 -3.23 -12.80
C SER A 317 8.66 -4.55 -12.03
N ARG A 318 7.54 -5.28 -11.92
CA ARG A 318 7.51 -6.58 -11.26
C ARG A 318 8.31 -7.62 -12.02
N HIS A 319 9.03 -8.45 -11.28
CA HIS A 319 9.78 -9.56 -11.85
C HIS A 319 9.80 -10.79 -10.93
N THR A 320 9.56 -11.96 -11.50
CA THR A 320 9.39 -13.23 -10.75
C THR A 320 10.66 -13.69 -10.03
N TRP A 321 11.82 -13.24 -10.51
CA TRP A 321 13.13 -13.63 -9.98
C TRP A 321 13.71 -12.64 -8.97
N PHE A 322 13.04 -11.51 -8.72
CA PHE A 322 13.53 -10.55 -7.75
C PHE A 322 13.20 -11.01 -6.34
N ALA A 323 14.19 -10.84 -5.46
CA ALA A 323 14.05 -11.00 -4.02
C ALA A 323 13.38 -9.76 -3.38
N SER A 324 12.31 -9.28 -4.03
CA SER A 324 11.54 -8.10 -3.66
C SER A 324 10.08 -8.50 -3.45
N TYR A 325 9.46 -8.02 -2.37
CA TYR A 325 8.07 -8.30 -2.04
C TYR A 325 7.16 -7.84 -3.18
N GLN A 326 6.20 -8.69 -3.60
CA GLN A 326 5.36 -8.44 -4.78
C GLN A 326 6.12 -8.30 -6.13
N GLY A 327 7.44 -8.49 -6.12
CA GLY A 327 8.29 -8.52 -7.30
C GLY A 327 8.65 -7.15 -7.87
N ASP A 328 8.06 -6.06 -7.39
CA ASP A 328 8.43 -4.67 -7.71
C ASP A 328 9.27 -4.06 -6.57
N GLU A 329 9.82 -2.88 -6.79
CA GLU A 329 10.63 -2.18 -5.80
C GLU A 329 10.74 -0.67 -6.06
N VAL A 330 10.91 0.12 -4.99
CA VAL A 330 11.37 1.51 -5.10
C VAL A 330 12.89 1.53 -4.97
N ILE A 331 13.57 2.14 -5.94
CA ILE A 331 15.02 2.28 -5.94
C ILE A 331 15.41 3.70 -5.54
N LEU A 332 16.34 3.81 -4.60
CA LEU A 332 17.11 5.02 -4.33
C LEU A 332 18.54 4.77 -4.79
N GLN A 333 19.02 5.51 -5.79
CA GLN A 333 20.39 5.39 -6.28
C GLN A 333 21.12 6.72 -6.21
N GLY A 334 22.43 6.67 -5.94
CA GLY A 334 23.29 7.85 -5.86
C GLY A 334 23.93 8.02 -4.49
N ILE A 335 24.35 9.25 -4.20
CA ILE A 335 24.67 9.67 -2.83
C ILE A 335 23.35 10.06 -2.17
N TYR A 336 22.46 9.08 -2.05
CA TYR A 336 21.06 9.35 -1.81
C TYR A 336 20.80 9.88 -0.39
N ASP A 337 19.84 10.78 -0.30
CA ASP A 337 19.30 11.32 0.94
C ASP A 337 17.81 11.58 0.72
N ALA A 338 16.99 10.66 1.23
CA ALA A 338 15.55 10.66 1.02
C ALA A 338 14.81 10.59 2.34
N THR A 339 13.75 11.39 2.47
CA THR A 339 12.81 11.38 3.58
C THR A 339 11.45 10.96 3.07
N VAL A 340 10.83 9.99 3.75
CA VAL A 340 9.52 9.46 3.42
C VAL A 340 8.59 9.56 4.63
N LYS A 341 7.36 10.04 4.41
CA LYS A 341 6.29 9.93 5.41
C LYS A 341 5.93 8.45 5.55
N LEU A 342 5.93 7.94 6.77
CA LEU A 342 5.46 6.60 7.03
C LEU A 342 3.94 6.53 6.95
N PRO A 343 3.37 5.37 6.59
CA PRO A 343 1.94 5.14 6.72
C PRO A 343 1.49 5.31 8.18
N PRO A 344 0.23 5.68 8.42
CA PRO A 344 -0.26 5.87 9.78
C PRO A 344 -0.36 4.54 10.54
N VAL A 345 -0.30 4.62 11.88
CA VAL A 345 -0.59 3.47 12.76
C VAL A 345 -2.06 3.48 13.17
N PRO A 346 -2.73 2.32 13.26
CA PRO A 346 -4.19 2.30 13.49
C PRO A 346 -4.60 2.64 14.94
N PHE A 347 -3.70 2.45 15.90
CA PHE A 347 -3.93 2.71 17.32
C PHE A 347 -2.65 3.20 17.99
N ASP A 348 -2.80 3.85 19.14
CA ASP A 348 -1.67 4.30 19.95
C ASP A 348 -0.92 3.09 20.52
N GLY A 349 0.41 3.07 20.38
CA GLY A 349 1.18 1.95 20.89
C GLY A 349 2.67 2.04 20.62
N THR A 350 3.42 1.06 21.16
CA THR A 350 4.82 0.88 20.79
C THR A 350 4.91 0.02 19.54
N TYR A 351 5.57 0.52 18.51
CA TYR A 351 5.77 -0.15 17.24
C TYR A 351 7.25 -0.37 16.98
N ASP A 352 7.57 -1.51 16.36
CA ASP A 352 8.79 -1.60 15.57
C ASP A 352 8.54 -0.97 14.20
N VAL A 353 9.49 -0.15 13.77
CA VAL A 353 9.60 0.30 12.38
C VAL A 353 10.72 -0.52 11.73
N ARG A 354 10.38 -1.26 10.67
CA ARG A 354 11.31 -2.19 10.02
C ARG A 354 11.33 -1.98 8.52
N ILE A 355 12.45 -2.30 7.89
CA ILE A 355 12.56 -2.37 6.44
C ILE A 355 12.93 -3.78 6.00
N GLY A 356 12.31 -4.23 4.92
CA GLY A 356 12.76 -5.37 4.13
C GLY A 356 13.82 -4.95 3.14
N TYR A 357 14.87 -5.77 2.97
CA TYR A 357 15.82 -5.53 1.89
C TYR A 357 16.51 -6.82 1.43
N PRO A 358 16.80 -6.94 0.12
CA PRO A 358 17.70 -7.95 -0.42
C PRO A 358 19.16 -7.45 -0.40
N PRO A 359 20.06 -8.05 0.41
CA PRO A 359 21.47 -7.67 0.45
C PRO A 359 22.20 -7.92 -0.87
N MET A 360 23.01 -6.96 -1.29
CA MET A 360 23.79 -7.04 -2.53
C MET A 360 25.03 -6.15 -2.48
N ASN A 361 26.09 -6.50 -3.22
CA ASN A 361 27.33 -5.70 -3.24
C ASN A 361 27.15 -4.29 -3.82
N SER A 362 26.16 -4.08 -4.68
CA SER A 362 25.79 -2.77 -5.24
C SER A 362 25.05 -1.88 -4.23
N ARG A 363 24.53 -2.44 -3.13
CA ARG A 363 23.88 -1.63 -2.09
C ARG A 363 24.90 -0.78 -1.36
N GLY A 364 24.44 0.25 -0.66
CA GLY A 364 25.31 1.07 0.18
C GLY A 364 25.15 0.86 1.68
N ILE A 365 25.77 1.75 2.46
CA ILE A 365 25.65 1.82 3.92
C ILE A 365 24.75 3.01 4.26
N ILE A 366 23.68 2.78 5.00
CA ILE A 366 22.70 3.82 5.32
C ILE A 366 22.75 4.25 6.78
N GLN A 367 22.62 5.55 7.04
CA GLN A 367 22.14 6.05 8.33
C GLN A 367 20.65 6.34 8.20
N ALA A 368 19.86 5.77 9.10
CA ALA A 368 18.44 6.09 9.22
C ALA A 368 18.21 7.15 10.31
N TYR A 369 17.18 7.99 10.11
CA TYR A 369 16.70 8.98 11.07
C TYR A 369 15.18 8.84 11.17
N PHE A 370 14.62 8.98 12.37
CA PHE A 370 13.19 8.83 12.61
C PHE A 370 12.66 9.99 13.45
N GLY A 371 11.46 10.46 13.15
CA GLY A 371 10.84 11.54 13.92
C GLY A 371 9.44 11.93 13.45
N PRO A 372 8.78 12.86 14.17
CA PRO A 372 7.41 13.27 13.91
C PRO A 372 7.26 14.31 12.79
N SER A 373 8.37 14.79 12.21
CA SER A 373 8.33 15.74 11.10
C SER A 373 9.56 15.57 10.20
N PRO A 374 9.49 15.95 8.91
CA PRO A 374 10.62 15.79 7.99
C PRO A 374 11.82 16.69 8.31
N ASP A 375 11.64 17.70 9.18
CA ASP A 375 12.68 18.65 9.56
C ASP A 375 13.18 18.41 11.01
N ASN A 376 12.58 17.46 11.72
CA ASN A 376 12.92 17.11 13.10
C ASN A 376 12.92 15.58 13.26
N MET A 377 14.08 14.97 12.98
CA MET A 377 14.32 13.54 13.12
C MET A 377 15.66 13.31 13.80
N GLU A 378 15.71 12.31 14.67
CA GLU A 378 16.92 11.91 15.34
C GLU A 378 17.52 10.69 14.62
N PRO A 379 18.86 10.57 14.55
CA PRO A 379 19.49 9.36 14.04
C PRO A 379 19.01 8.17 14.87
N THR A 380 18.70 7.08 14.19
CA THR A 380 18.36 5.82 14.83
C THR A 380 19.63 5.12 15.31
N ASP A 381 19.62 3.79 15.38
CA ASP A 381 20.82 2.99 15.70
C ASP A 381 21.96 3.20 14.67
N ILE A 382 23.08 2.52 14.90
CA ILE A 382 24.27 2.56 14.05
C ILE A 382 23.95 2.33 12.57
N PRO A 383 24.78 2.85 11.65
CA PRO A 383 24.59 2.66 10.22
C PRO A 383 24.43 1.19 9.82
N VAL A 384 23.52 0.95 8.88
CA VAL A 384 23.19 -0.38 8.38
C VAL A 384 23.92 -0.62 7.06
N ASP A 385 24.76 -1.65 7.04
CA ASP A 385 25.40 -2.12 5.81
C ASP A 385 24.43 -3.02 5.04
N LEU A 386 23.84 -2.50 3.97
CA LEU A 386 22.87 -3.25 3.16
C LEU A 386 23.54 -4.27 2.23
N ARG A 387 24.87 -4.40 2.25
CA ARG A 387 25.61 -5.36 1.42
C ARG A 387 25.77 -6.72 2.09
N ILE A 388 25.69 -6.75 3.43
CA ILE A 388 25.88 -8.00 4.19
C ILE A 388 24.55 -8.76 4.31
N GLY A 389 24.59 -10.04 3.94
CA GLY A 389 23.46 -10.96 4.05
C GLY A 389 23.56 -11.93 5.21
N GLY A 390 22.61 -12.86 5.29
CA GLY A 390 22.47 -13.81 6.41
C GLY A 390 23.69 -14.68 6.67
N SER A 391 24.55 -14.91 5.68
CA SER A 391 25.82 -15.63 5.86
C SER A 391 26.84 -14.87 6.74
N ASN A 392 26.65 -13.57 6.96
CA ASN A 392 27.51 -12.78 7.83
C ASN A 392 27.17 -13.02 9.32
N PRO A 393 28.14 -13.40 10.17
CA PRO A 393 27.89 -13.68 11.59
C PRO A 393 27.27 -12.52 12.38
N LYS A 394 27.42 -11.27 11.92
CA LYS A 394 26.78 -10.10 12.53
C LYS A 394 25.24 -10.15 12.47
N ILE A 395 24.68 -10.85 11.48
CA ILE A 395 23.24 -11.00 11.31
C ILE A 395 22.69 -12.06 12.28
N GLY A 396 23.46 -13.13 12.51
CA GLY A 396 23.05 -14.26 13.33
C GLY A 396 21.95 -15.11 12.70
N TRP A 397 21.83 -15.09 11.37
CA TRP A 397 20.85 -15.89 10.62
C TRP A 397 21.06 -17.39 10.85
N PHE A 398 19.97 -18.15 10.84
CA PHE A 398 19.97 -19.59 11.00
C PHE A 398 18.83 -20.22 10.16
N SER A 399 19.02 -21.48 9.77
CA SER A 399 18.01 -22.27 9.05
C SER A 399 16.99 -22.87 10.01
N ASP A 400 15.72 -22.92 9.60
CA ASP A 400 14.66 -23.59 10.37
C ASP A 400 14.75 -25.13 10.32
N ALA A 401 15.43 -25.70 9.31
CA ALA A 401 15.33 -27.12 8.97
C ALA A 401 15.72 -28.09 10.11
N ASP A 402 16.60 -27.67 11.01
CA ASP A 402 17.20 -28.51 12.06
C ASP A 402 16.77 -28.08 13.48
N HIS A 403 15.75 -27.25 13.60
CA HIS A 403 15.33 -26.66 14.88
C HIS A 403 13.86 -26.93 15.18
N THR A 404 13.57 -27.22 16.45
CA THR A 404 12.21 -27.20 16.98
C THR A 404 11.67 -25.76 17.00
N GLN A 405 10.34 -25.61 17.08
CA GLN A 405 9.71 -24.28 17.17
C GLN A 405 10.24 -23.44 18.35
N GLU A 406 10.53 -24.08 19.48
CA GLU A 406 11.06 -23.38 20.65
C GLU A 406 12.50 -22.90 20.42
N GLU A 407 13.34 -23.72 19.79
CA GLU A 407 14.70 -23.33 19.40
C GLU A 407 14.68 -22.20 18.37
N ILE A 408 13.77 -22.26 17.38
CA ILE A 408 13.56 -21.19 16.41
C ILE A 408 13.26 -19.87 17.13
N ARG A 409 12.29 -19.85 18.07
CA ARG A 409 11.94 -18.64 18.83
C ARG A 409 13.14 -18.06 19.58
N LEU A 410 13.94 -18.89 20.24
CA LEU A 410 15.13 -18.47 20.96
C LEU A 410 16.20 -17.88 20.03
N LEU A 411 16.42 -18.50 18.86
CA LEU A 411 17.37 -18.03 17.87
C LEU A 411 16.90 -16.74 17.18
N GLU A 412 15.60 -16.60 16.90
CA GLU A 412 15.01 -15.35 16.38
C GLU A 412 15.14 -14.22 17.39
N LYS A 413 14.96 -14.47 18.68
CA LYS A 413 15.27 -13.48 19.73
C LYS A 413 16.72 -13.04 19.67
N GLY A 414 17.64 -13.97 19.41
CA GLY A 414 19.06 -13.68 19.17
C GLY A 414 19.31 -12.80 17.94
N MET A 415 18.63 -13.04 16.82
CA MET A 415 18.71 -12.17 15.64
C MET A 415 18.11 -10.78 15.91
N ARG A 416 16.95 -10.74 16.56
CA ARG A 416 16.25 -9.51 16.94
C ARG A 416 17.09 -8.63 17.85
N ASN A 417 17.81 -9.22 18.81
CA ASN A 417 18.74 -8.49 19.68
C ASN A 417 19.91 -7.84 18.90
N ARG A 418 20.19 -8.31 17.68
CA ARG A 418 21.15 -7.71 16.74
C ARG A 418 20.47 -6.72 15.77
N GLY A 419 19.17 -6.52 15.92
CA GLY A 419 18.33 -5.67 15.07
C GLY A 419 17.93 -6.31 13.73
N TYR A 420 18.11 -7.62 13.55
CA TYR A 420 17.82 -8.33 12.30
C TYR A 420 16.72 -9.37 12.48
N MET A 421 16.01 -9.67 11.38
CA MET A 421 15.07 -10.78 11.29
C MET A 421 15.18 -11.40 9.88
N LYS A 422 14.74 -12.65 9.72
CA LYS A 422 14.68 -13.32 8.41
C LYS A 422 13.60 -12.69 7.53
N GLY A 423 13.67 -12.86 6.21
CA GLY A 423 12.60 -12.48 5.30
C GLY A 423 11.24 -13.14 5.62
N PRO A 424 10.14 -12.64 5.05
CA PRO A 424 8.79 -13.20 5.25
C PRO A 424 8.65 -14.63 4.74
N ALA A 425 7.81 -15.44 5.39
CA ALA A 425 7.49 -16.79 4.88
C ALA A 425 6.38 -16.78 3.82
N CYS A 426 5.55 -15.74 3.76
CA CYS A 426 4.42 -15.66 2.82
C CYS A 426 4.81 -15.45 1.34
N TYR A 427 6.10 -15.25 1.04
CA TYR A 427 6.56 -14.90 -0.31
C TYR A 427 7.89 -15.60 -0.69
N SER A 428 8.11 -15.75 -1.98
CA SER A 428 9.27 -16.44 -2.57
C SER A 428 9.73 -15.76 -3.86
N TRP A 429 10.95 -16.05 -4.33
CA TRP A 429 11.36 -15.74 -5.69
C TRP A 429 11.65 -17.05 -6.43
N ALA A 430 10.89 -17.32 -7.50
CA ALA A 430 10.97 -18.56 -8.25
C ALA A 430 10.99 -19.83 -7.36
N GLY A 431 10.10 -19.86 -6.35
CA GLY A 431 9.98 -20.97 -5.40
C GLY A 431 10.97 -20.96 -4.23
N ASN A 432 11.94 -20.04 -4.20
CA ASN A 432 12.84 -19.88 -3.05
C ASN A 432 12.18 -18.97 -2.01
N ASN A 433 11.76 -19.55 -0.89
CA ASN A 433 11.07 -18.83 0.19
C ASN A 433 11.98 -17.78 0.85
N PHE A 434 11.47 -16.55 1.05
CA PHE A 434 12.23 -15.43 1.62
C PHE A 434 12.68 -15.69 3.07
N ARG A 435 11.94 -16.48 3.85
CA ARG A 435 12.33 -16.85 5.22
C ARG A 435 13.51 -17.82 5.23
N GLY A 436 13.53 -18.76 4.30
CA GLY A 436 14.57 -19.79 4.15
C GLY A 436 15.87 -19.28 3.51
N ALA A 437 15.92 -18.00 3.16
CA ALA A 437 16.97 -17.42 2.35
C ALA A 437 17.89 -16.48 3.14
N THR A 438 19.18 -16.53 2.82
CA THR A 438 20.19 -15.59 3.37
C THR A 438 20.23 -14.26 2.60
N GLY A 439 19.61 -14.22 1.41
CA GLY A 439 19.54 -13.05 0.51
C GLY A 439 18.31 -12.18 0.70
N THR A 440 17.57 -12.35 1.81
CA THR A 440 16.35 -11.60 2.13
C THR A 440 16.27 -11.38 3.63
N LEU A 441 16.36 -10.12 4.07
CA LEU A 441 16.43 -9.78 5.49
C LEU A 441 15.42 -8.68 5.82
N ARG A 442 15.05 -8.63 7.10
CA ARG A 442 14.37 -7.49 7.72
C ARG A 442 15.29 -6.84 8.74
N LYS A 443 15.36 -5.51 8.72
CA LYS A 443 16.11 -4.71 9.71
C LYS A 443 15.12 -3.92 10.56
N ILE A 444 15.23 -4.05 11.88
CA ILE A 444 14.55 -3.15 12.83
C ILE A 444 15.32 -1.85 12.84
N ILE A 445 14.69 -0.78 12.35
CA ILE A 445 15.29 0.55 12.27
C ILE A 445 15.18 1.25 13.62
N THR A 446 14.00 1.18 14.24
CA THR A 446 13.75 1.72 15.58
C THR A 446 12.53 1.07 16.21
N THR A 447 12.39 1.22 17.53
CA THR A 447 11.20 0.83 18.29
C THR A 447 10.73 2.06 19.07
N GLN A 448 9.55 2.59 18.73
CA GLN A 448 9.06 3.87 19.25
C GLN A 448 7.60 3.78 19.65
N TYR A 449 7.19 4.59 20.62
CA TYR A 449 5.76 4.86 20.83
C TYR A 449 5.26 5.79 19.73
N MET A 450 4.19 5.39 19.06
CA MET A 450 3.56 6.12 17.96
C MET A 450 2.08 6.33 18.30
N SER A 451 1.58 7.54 18.05
CA SER A 451 0.16 7.86 18.17
C SER A 451 -0.54 7.69 16.82
N ALA A 452 -1.77 7.17 16.86
CA ALA A 452 -2.60 6.95 15.68
C ALA A 452 -3.02 8.25 14.98
N GLU A 453 -2.98 9.39 15.67
CA GLU A 453 -3.34 10.69 15.10
C GLU A 453 -2.11 11.58 14.86
N SER A 454 -0.97 10.97 14.52
CA SER A 454 0.29 11.68 14.26
C SER A 454 1.00 11.14 13.02
N ASP A 455 1.67 12.05 12.31
CA ASP A 455 2.56 11.70 11.21
C ASP A 455 3.96 11.35 11.75
N TYR A 456 4.61 10.42 11.05
CA TYR A 456 5.99 10.01 11.32
C TYR A 456 6.76 9.91 10.02
N TYR A 457 8.08 10.09 10.09
CA TYR A 457 8.95 10.14 8.93
C TYR A 457 10.19 9.28 9.16
N LEU A 458 10.65 8.65 8.08
CA LEU A 458 11.92 7.96 8.00
C LEU A 458 12.78 8.66 6.97
N ARG A 459 13.98 9.08 7.36
CA ARG A 459 15.00 9.55 6.44
C ARG A 459 16.13 8.53 6.34
N VAL A 460 16.55 8.22 5.13
CA VAL A 460 17.68 7.34 4.85
C VAL A 460 18.73 8.11 4.05
N ARG A 461 19.96 8.08 4.55
CA ARG A 461 21.10 8.75 3.91
C ARG A 461 22.22 7.75 3.64
N GLN A 462 22.74 7.76 2.41
CA GLN A 462 23.93 7.02 2.02
C GLN A 462 25.18 7.61 2.69
N LEU A 463 26.03 6.73 3.22
CA LEU A 463 27.28 7.12 3.88
C LEU A 463 28.55 6.83 3.05
N MET A 464 28.45 5.96 2.05
CA MET A 464 29.55 5.70 1.14
C MET A 464 29.67 6.83 0.11
N ASP A 465 30.91 7.22 -0.20
CA ASP A 465 31.21 8.07 -1.35
C ASP A 465 31.16 7.23 -2.64
N ASN A 466 29.94 6.82 -3.02
CA ASN A 466 29.68 6.00 -4.19
C ASN A 466 28.35 6.44 -4.84
N ASN A 467 28.45 7.15 -5.96
CA ASN A 467 27.29 7.61 -6.73
C ASN A 467 26.55 6.50 -7.50
N MET A 468 27.04 5.27 -7.46
CA MET A 468 26.37 4.08 -7.99
C MET A 468 25.78 3.20 -6.89
N ALA A 469 25.93 3.59 -5.62
CA ALA A 469 25.32 2.86 -4.52
C ALA A 469 23.80 3.00 -4.59
N GLU A 470 23.12 1.94 -4.18
CA GLU A 470 21.67 1.94 -4.14
C GLU A 470 21.09 1.42 -2.83
N MET A 471 19.81 1.69 -2.64
CA MET A 471 18.94 1.03 -1.70
C MET A 471 17.69 0.59 -2.45
N VAL A 472 17.36 -0.68 -2.31
CA VAL A 472 16.02 -1.17 -2.60
C VAL A 472 15.19 -0.89 -1.35
N TYR A 473 14.24 0.04 -1.49
CA TYR A 473 13.21 0.28 -0.48
C TYR A 473 12.01 -0.61 -0.86
N ASP A 474 12.10 -1.89 -0.46
CA ASP A 474 11.21 -2.98 -0.89
C ASP A 474 9.85 -2.93 -0.18
N TYR A 475 9.86 -3.23 1.11
CA TYR A 475 8.69 -3.10 1.98
C TYR A 475 9.07 -2.50 3.33
N LEU A 476 8.11 -1.77 3.91
CA LEU A 476 8.16 -1.24 5.26
C LEU A 476 7.23 -2.07 6.15
N GLU A 477 7.67 -2.43 7.36
CA GLU A 477 6.79 -3.01 8.38
C GLU A 477 6.59 -2.04 9.56
N LEU A 478 5.33 -1.81 9.91
CA LEU A 478 4.92 -1.23 11.19
C LEU A 478 4.31 -2.36 12.02
N VAL A 479 4.98 -2.74 13.11
CA VAL A 479 4.59 -3.93 13.89
C VAL A 479 4.33 -3.54 15.35
N PRO A 480 3.08 -3.61 15.83
CA PRO A 480 2.77 -3.23 17.20
C PRO A 480 3.33 -4.26 18.20
N LYS A 481 3.65 -3.79 19.40
CA LYS A 481 4.17 -4.62 20.51
C LYS A 481 3.22 -5.75 20.90
N THR A 482 1.93 -5.56 20.73
CA THR A 482 0.90 -6.61 20.90
C THR A 482 1.12 -7.81 19.98
N VAL A 483 1.81 -7.63 18.85
CA VAL A 483 2.13 -8.70 17.89
C VAL A 483 3.52 -9.28 18.17
N TRP A 484 4.58 -8.45 18.15
CA TRP A 484 5.95 -8.98 18.28
C TRP A 484 6.36 -9.30 19.72
N GLY A 485 5.69 -8.72 20.70
CA GLY A 485 5.94 -8.91 22.13
C GLY A 485 4.92 -9.81 22.82
N SER A 486 4.07 -10.50 22.06
CA SER A 486 3.16 -11.52 22.59
C SER A 486 3.93 -12.73 23.14
N ASP A 487 3.30 -13.52 24.01
CA ASP A 487 3.92 -14.72 24.59
C ASP A 487 4.26 -15.79 23.53
N GLU A 488 3.48 -15.85 22.45
CA GLU A 488 3.71 -16.76 21.32
C GLU A 488 4.74 -16.20 20.32
N GLY A 489 5.04 -14.91 20.43
CA GLY A 489 5.83 -14.13 19.48
C GLY A 489 5.02 -13.69 18.26
N GLU A 490 5.68 -12.95 17.36
CA GLU A 490 5.15 -12.70 16.03
C GLU A 490 4.96 -14.03 15.30
N ASN A 491 3.84 -14.20 14.58
CA ASN A 491 3.68 -15.37 13.72
C ASN A 491 4.86 -15.42 12.73
N ILE A 492 5.64 -16.49 12.83
CA ILE A 492 6.85 -16.72 12.05
C ILE A 492 6.54 -17.06 10.59
N TYR A 493 5.29 -17.51 10.36
CA TYR A 493 4.73 -17.79 9.07
C TYR A 493 4.12 -16.49 8.50
#